data_AF-A0A4U6IT27-F1
#
_entry.id   AF-A0A4U6IT27-F1
#
_cell.length_a   1.000
_cell.length_b   1.000
_cell.length_c   1.000
_cell.angle_alpha   90.00
_cell.angle_beta   90.00
_cell.angle_gamma   90.00
#
_symmetry.space_group_name_H-M   'P 1'
#
loop_
_entity.id
_entity.type
_entity.pdbx_description
1 polymer ?
#
loop_
_entity_poly.entity_id
_entity_poly.type
_entity_poly.pdbx_seq_one_letter_code
_entity_poly.pdbx_strand_id
1 'polypeptide(L)' 'ILKIDKSFISTLATNSTSHLIAEHIIEMAQSLHLKTIAEGVETADQMEWLLERGVQYCQGW' A
#
# COMPACT_ATOMS: atom_id res chain seq x y z
N ILE A 1 0.33 -13.47 -4.63
CA ILE A 1 0.49 -12.29 -3.74
C ILE A 1 0.90 -11.14 -4.65
N LEU A 2 0.13 -10.06 -4.69
CA LEU A 2 0.46 -8.84 -5.44
C LEU A 2 1.38 -7.96 -4.60
N LYS A 3 2.47 -7.49 -5.19
CA LYS A 3 3.42 -6.60 -4.53
C LYS A 3 3.12 -5.15 -4.91
N ILE A 4 3.02 -4.27 -3.91
CA ILE A 4 2.91 -2.82 -4.09
C ILE A 4 4.29 -2.23 -3.85
N ASP A 5 4.87 -1.67 -4.91
CA ASP A 5 6.25 -1.19 -4.91
C ASP A 5 6.43 0.07 -4.04
N LYS A 6 7.65 0.21 -3.48
CA LYS A 6 8.06 1.36 -2.64
C LYS A 6 7.78 2.71 -3.28
N SER A 7 7.87 2.82 -4.60
CA SER A 7 7.58 4.08 -5.31
C SER A 7 6.15 4.58 -5.04
N PHE A 8 5.17 3.69 -4.85
CA PHE A 8 3.81 4.08 -4.46
C PHE A 8 3.71 4.38 -2.96
N ILE A 9 4.35 3.57 -2.11
CA ILE A 9 4.32 3.72 -0.65
C ILE A 9 4.97 5.03 -0.19
N SER A 10 6.11 5.40 -0.78
CA SER A 10 6.85 6.62 -0.42
C SER A 10 6.03 7.91 -0.62
N THR A 11 5.01 7.87 -1.47
CA THR A 11 4.16 9.03 -1.74
C THR A 11 3.00 9.20 -0.76
N LEU A 12 2.67 8.18 0.04
CA LEU A 12 1.55 8.22 1.00
C LEU A 12 1.68 9.36 2.01
N ALA A 13 2.91 9.70 2.41
CA ALA A 13 3.17 10.78 3.38
C ALA A 13 3.01 12.20 2.78
N THR A 14 2.95 12.33 1.46
CA THR A 14 3.06 13.64 0.79
C THR A 14 1.71 14.28 0.43
N ASN A 15 0.59 13.68 0.85
CA ASN A 15 -0.78 14.19 0.62
C ASN A 15 -1.05 14.57 -0.85
N SER A 16 -0.36 13.89 -1.77
CA SER A 16 -0.38 14.12 -3.20
C SER A 16 -1.22 13.04 -3.89
N THR A 17 -1.73 13.32 -5.08
CA THR A 17 -2.58 12.42 -5.92
C THR A 17 -2.05 10.99 -6.08
N SER A 18 -0.77 10.73 -5.80
CA SER A 18 -0.14 9.41 -5.87
C SER A 18 -0.72 8.36 -4.91
N HIS A 19 -1.27 8.76 -3.76
CA HIS A 19 -1.97 7.81 -2.86
C HIS A 19 -3.18 7.14 -3.53
N LEU A 20 -3.83 7.82 -4.49
CA LEU A 20 -4.96 7.27 -5.25
C LEU A 20 -4.54 6.06 -6.08
N ILE A 21 -3.30 6.03 -6.58
CA ILE A 21 -2.82 4.88 -7.35
C ILE A 21 -2.64 3.67 -6.43
N ALA A 22 -2.05 3.86 -5.25
CA ALA A 22 -1.92 2.80 -4.26
C ALA A 22 -3.30 2.26 -3.85
N GLU A 23 -4.28 3.16 -3.65
CA GLU A 23 -5.66 2.81 -3.32
C GLU A 23 -6.32 1.98 -4.43
N HIS A 24 -6.25 2.41 -5.68
CA HIS A 24 -6.79 1.65 -6.80
C HIS A 24 -6.11 0.30 -6.99
N ILE A 25 -4.80 0.19 -6.74
CA ILE A 25 -4.10 -1.10 -6.77
C ILE A 25 -4.66 -2.05 -5.70
N ILE A 26 -4.92 -1.53 -4.49
CA ILE A 26 -5.50 -2.31 -3.40
C ILE A 26 -6.92 -2.77 -3.77
N GLU A 27 -7.76 -1.87 -4.27
CA GLU A 27 -9.13 -2.18 -4.72
C GLU A 27 -9.14 -3.27 -5.81
N MET A 28 -8.27 -3.13 -6.82
CA MET A 28 -8.11 -4.14 -7.87
C MET A 28 -7.69 -5.49 -7.28
N ALA A 29 -6.72 -5.51 -6.37
CA ALA A 29 -6.27 -6.75 -5.73
C ALA A 29 -7.39 -7.42 -4.94
N GLN A 30 -8.19 -6.66 -4.20
CA GLN A 30 -9.35 -7.17 -3.47
C GLN A 30 -10.39 -7.76 -4.43
N SER A 31 -10.70 -7.07 -5.53
CA SER A 31 -11.65 -7.53 -6.54
C SER A 31 -11.23 -8.85 -7.21
N LEU A 32 -9.93 -9.06 -7.34
CA LEU A 32 -9.32 -10.27 -7.89
C LEU A 32 -9.01 -11.33 -6.81
N HIS A 33 -9.39 -11.07 -5.56
CA HIS A 33 -9.14 -11.93 -4.40
C HIS A 33 -7.65 -12.29 -4.20
N LEU A 34 -6.77 -11.33 -4.53
CA LEU A 34 -5.33 -11.46 -4.36
C LEU A 34 -4.93 -10.95 -2.97
N LYS A 35 -4.08 -11.73 -2.28
CA LYS A 35 -3.32 -11.21 -1.14
C LYS A 35 -2.32 -10.16 -1.61
N THR A 36 -2.10 -9.12 -0.82
CA THR A 36 -1.20 -8.02 -1.12
C THR A 36 -0.06 -7.92 -0.11
N ILE A 37 1.10 -7.44 -0.57
CA ILE A 37 2.23 -7.04 0.26
C ILE A 37 2.72 -5.67 -0.19
N ALA A 38 2.85 -4.73 0.74
CA ALA A 38 3.46 -3.43 0.49
C ALA A 38 4.95 -3.46 0.83
N GLU A 39 5.79 -3.01 -0.10
CA GLU A 39 7.24 -2.93 0.07
C GLU A 39 7.69 -1.49 0.31
N GLY A 40 8.72 -1.31 1.14
CA GLY A 40 9.29 0.00 1.41
C GLY A 40 8.43 0.87 2.32
N VAL A 41 7.74 0.25 3.29
CA VAL A 41 7.10 0.96 4.40
C VAL A 41 8.18 1.53 5.32
N GLU A 42 8.18 2.83 5.55
CA GLU A 42 9.23 3.54 6.30
C GLU A 42 8.70 4.23 7.56
N THR A 43 7.37 4.33 7.71
CA THR A 43 6.74 4.98 8.87
C THR A 43 5.55 4.18 9.40
N ALA A 44 5.24 4.38 10.69
CA ALA A 44 4.05 3.81 11.32
C ALA A 44 2.75 4.28 10.63
N ASP A 45 2.68 5.56 10.24
CA ASP A 45 1.52 6.12 9.54
C ASP A 45 1.27 5.44 8.18
N GLN A 46 2.34 5.10 7.44
CA GLN A 46 2.20 4.33 6.20
C GLN A 46 1.68 2.92 6.47
N MET A 47 2.20 2.25 7.50
CA MET A 47 1.75 0.92 7.89
C MET A 47 0.27 0.93 8.29
N GLU A 48 -0.15 1.88 9.13
CA GLU A 48 -1.53 2.03 9.57
C GLU A 48 -2.46 2.27 8.38
N TRP A 49 -2.11 3.21 7.50
CA TRP A 49 -2.88 3.51 6.28
C TRP A 49 -3.08 2.28 5.38
N LEU A 50 -2.05 1.43 5.25
CA LEU A 50 -2.08 0.21 4.44
C LEU A 50 -2.95 -0.88 5.10
N LEU A 51 -2.81 -1.07 6.42
CA LEU A 51 -3.58 -2.05 7.18
C LEU A 51 -5.08 -1.73 7.18
N GLU A 52 -5.45 -0.46 7.36
CA GLU A 52 -6.84 0.01 7.30
C GLU A 52 -7.49 -0.29 5.95
N ARG A 53 -6.70 -0.31 4.87
CA ARG A 53 -7.16 -0.62 3.50
C ARG A 53 -7.07 -2.10 3.15
N GLY A 54 -6.74 -2.96 4.12
CA GLY A 54 -6.75 -4.40 3.92
C GLY A 54 -5.51 -4.93 3.20
N VAL A 55 -4.38 -4.23 3.26
CA VAL A 55 -3.08 -4.81 2.85
C VAL A 55 -2.66 -5.85 3.89
N GLN A 56 -2.37 -7.08 3.45
CA GLN A 56 -2.13 -8.20 4.37
C GLN A 56 -0.73 -8.20 4.98
N TYR A 57 0.26 -7.68 4.26
CA TYR A 57 1.65 -7.72 4.68
C TYR A 57 2.33 -6.38 4.38
N CYS A 58 3.16 -5.92 5.30
CA CYS A 58 4.02 -4.75 5.12
C CYS A 58 5.47 -5.18 5.32
N GLN A 59 6.36 -4.78 4.41
CA GLN A 59 7.80 -5.01 4.50
C GLN A 59 8.53 -3.67 4.43
N GLY A 60 9.38 -3.42 5.43
CA GLY A 60 10.00 -2.12 5.59
C GLY A 60 10.67 -1.94 6.95
N TRP A 61 11.16 -0.74 7.21
CA TRP A 61 12.08 -0.40 8.31
C TRP A 61 11.36 -0.03 9.60
#